data_AF-A0A2E8SN89-F1
#
_entry.id   AF-A0A2E8SN89-F1
#
_cell.length_a   1.000
_cell.length_b   1.000
_cell.length_c   1.000
_cell.angle_alpha   90.00
_cell.angle_beta   90.00
_cell.angle_gamma   90.00
#
_symmetry.space_group_name_H-M   'P 1'
#
loop_
_entity.id
_entity.type
_entity.pdbx_description
1 polymer ?
#
loop_
_entity_poly.entity_id
_entity_poly.type
_entity_poly.pdbx_seq_one_letter_code
_entity_poly.pdbx_strand_id
1 'polypeptide(L)'
;MRYFLSWLAIAFGIIYFIYETWYHFSYDQSNLALTADFISIILLLIAGIVNLRSKKGIGLLCGAWGYTSCIIYRAFIWRMEAIWVDELPNYETLQIKVLTLALIVSFPAFIVSFVKSFPEKNPN
;
A
#
# COMPACT_ATOMS: atom_id res chain seq x y z
N MET A 1 -14.80 12.82 -3.31
CA MET A 1 -13.73 11.85 -3.62
C MET A 1 -12.39 12.10 -2.90
N ARG A 2 -11.98 13.36 -2.65
CA ARG A 2 -10.75 13.63 -1.86
C ARG A 2 -10.78 12.99 -0.47
N TYR A 3 -11.85 13.23 0.29
CA TYR A 3 -12.04 12.63 1.62
C TYR A 3 -12.06 11.11 1.60
N PHE A 4 -12.68 10.53 0.56
CA PHE A 4 -12.72 9.07 0.38
C PHE A 4 -11.32 8.47 0.25
N LEU A 5 -10.45 9.02 -0.62
CA LEU A 5 -9.07 8.52 -0.78
C LEU A 5 -8.23 8.66 0.49
N SER A 6 -8.43 9.75 1.25
CA SER A 6 -7.78 9.92 2.55
C SER A 6 -8.23 8.88 3.57
N TRP A 7 -9.55 8.68 3.71
CA TRP A 7 -10.08 7.67 4.63
C TRP A 7 -9.69 6.25 4.22
N LEU A 8 -9.67 5.97 2.92
CA LEU A 8 -9.18 4.71 2.37
C LEU A 8 -7.71 4.49 2.74
N ALA A 9 -6.85 5.50 2.59
CA ALA A 9 -5.43 5.39 2.92
C ALA A 9 -5.21 5.15 4.42
N ILE A 10 -5.96 5.85 5.28
CA ILE A 10 -5.87 5.69 6.73
C ILE A 10 -6.35 4.29 7.13
N ALA A 11 -7.52 3.86 6.65
CA ALA A 11 -8.07 2.54 6.97
C ALA A 11 -7.14 1.43 6.47
N PHE A 12 -6.64 1.55 5.24
CA PHE A 12 -5.69 0.60 4.66
C PHE A 12 -4.37 0.56 5.45
N GLY A 13 -3.82 1.72 5.84
CA GLY A 13 -2.61 1.79 6.65
C GLY A 13 -2.76 1.12 8.02
N ILE A 14 -3.91 1.29 8.69
CA ILE A 14 -4.20 0.63 9.98
C ILE A 14 -4.33 -0.89 9.80
N ILE A 15 -5.10 -1.34 8.82
CA ILE A 15 -5.27 -2.77 8.53
C ILE A 15 -3.92 -3.41 8.18
N TYR A 16 -3.13 -2.72 7.35
CA TYR A 16 -1.81 -3.19 6.92
C TYR A 16 -0.85 -3.28 8.11
N PHE A 17 -0.86 -2.31 9.02
CA PHE A 17 -0.07 -2.36 10.26
C PHE A 17 -0.42 -3.57 11.14
N ILE A 18 -1.71 -3.83 11.35
CA ILE A 18 -2.16 -4.98 12.14
C ILE A 18 -1.73 -6.28 11.47
N TYR A 19 -1.90 -6.37 10.14
CA TYR A 19 -1.53 -7.55 9.37
C TYR A 19 -0.03 -7.84 9.42
N GLU A 20 0.82 -6.84 9.17
CA GLU A 20 2.28 -7.01 9.18
C GLU A 20 2.81 -7.31 10.59
N THR A 21 2.25 -6.66 11.61
CA THR A 21 2.61 -6.97 13.00
C THR A 21 2.28 -8.43 13.33
N TRP A 22 1.07 -8.88 12.97
CA TRP A 22 0.66 -10.27 13.19
C TRP A 22 1.52 -11.25 12.38
N TYR A 23 1.85 -10.90 11.14
CA TYR A 23 2.64 -11.73 10.24
C TYR A 23 4.08 -11.90 10.77
N HIS A 24 4.72 -10.82 11.20
CA HIS A 24 6.05 -10.85 11.78
C HIS A 24 6.12 -11.74 13.04
N PHE A 25 5.15 -11.61 13.96
CA PHE A 25 5.11 -12.46 15.16
C PHE A 25 4.85 -13.94 14.85
N SER A 26 4.11 -14.24 13.79
CA SER A 26 3.69 -15.61 13.48
C SER A 26 4.70 -16.38 12.63
N TYR A 27 5.51 -15.68 11.80
CA TYR A 27 6.35 -16.31 10.77
C TYR A 27 7.80 -15.81 10.75
N ASP A 28 8.24 -15.08 11.78
CA ASP A 28 9.63 -14.60 11.94
C ASP A 28 10.18 -13.88 10.70
N GLN A 29 9.35 -13.02 10.11
CA GLN A 29 9.69 -12.25 8.91
C GLN A 29 10.93 -11.38 9.14
N SER A 30 11.79 -11.27 8.12
CA SER A 30 12.96 -10.39 8.16
C SER A 30 12.63 -8.96 8.58
N ASN A 31 13.38 -8.44 9.56
CA ASN A 31 13.30 -7.05 10.02
C ASN A 31 13.49 -6.03 8.87
N LEU A 32 14.27 -6.37 7.84
CA LEU A 32 14.45 -5.51 6.66
C LEU A 32 13.19 -5.40 5.81
N ALA A 33 12.42 -6.48 5.67
CA ALA A 33 11.13 -6.42 4.99
C ALA A 33 10.13 -5.59 5.80
N LEU A 34 10.05 -5.86 7.12
CA LEU A 34 9.14 -5.17 8.03
C LEU A 34 9.34 -3.64 8.04
N THR A 35 10.59 -3.18 8.00
CA THR A 35 10.90 -1.74 7.95
C THR A 35 10.38 -1.07 6.68
N ALA A 36 10.50 -1.72 5.52
CA ALA A 36 9.95 -1.21 4.26
C ALA A 36 8.41 -1.14 4.32
N ASP A 37 7.77 -2.15 4.90
CA ASP A 37 6.32 -2.18 5.10
C ASP A 37 5.85 -1.07 6.07
N PHE A 38 6.60 -0.81 7.15
CA PHE A 38 6.31 0.27 8.08
C PHE A 38 6.48 1.66 7.48
N ILE A 39 7.45 1.85 6.58
CA ILE A 39 7.56 3.11 5.81
C ILE A 39 6.30 3.33 4.97
N SER A 40 5.79 2.27 4.32
CA SER A 40 4.55 2.33 3.54
C SER A 40 3.35 2.72 4.41
N ILE A 41 3.21 2.10 5.59
CA ILE A 41 2.16 2.41 6.57
C ILE A 41 2.23 3.87 7.01
N ILE A 42 3.41 4.35 7.41
CA ILE A 42 3.61 5.74 7.86
C ILE A 42 3.25 6.72 6.75
N LEU A 43 3.68 6.45 5.51
CA LEU A 43 3.34 7.28 4.35
C LEU A 43 1.84 7.36 4.12
N LEU A 44 1.12 6.23 4.17
CA LEU A 44 -0.34 6.20 4.00
C LEU A 44 -1.06 6.99 5.09
N LEU A 45 -0.66 6.82 6.35
CA LEU A 45 -1.28 7.52 7.48
C LEU A 45 -1.04 9.03 7.40
N ILE A 46 0.22 9.45 7.19
CA ILE A 46 0.57 10.87 7.11
C ILE A 46 -0.10 11.49 5.87
N ALA A 47 -0.01 10.86 4.70
CA ALA A 47 -0.63 11.37 3.48
C ALA A 47 -2.16 11.49 3.61
N GLY A 48 -2.79 10.49 4.20
CA GLY A 48 -4.22 10.50 4.49
C GLY A 48 -4.62 11.68 5.37
N ILE A 49 -3.94 11.86 6.52
CA ILE A 49 -4.20 12.95 7.49
C ILE A 49 -3.92 14.32 6.85
N VAL A 50 -2.79 14.49 6.17
CA VAL A 50 -2.41 15.77 5.55
C VAL A 50 -3.41 16.18 4.47
N ASN A 51 -3.88 15.24 3.66
CA ASN A 51 -4.88 15.55 2.62
C ASN A 51 -6.30 15.78 3.17
N LEU A 52 -6.61 15.29 4.38
CA LEU A 52 -7.83 15.71 5.10
C LEU A 52 -7.72 17.17 5.56
N ARG A 53 -6.56 17.58 6.05
CA ARG A 53 -6.32 18.92 6.62
C ARG A 53 -6.03 20.00 5.56
N SER A 54 -5.45 19.62 4.42
CA SER A 54 -5.05 20.57 3.37
C SER A 54 -5.46 20.10 1.98
N LYS A 55 -5.98 21.04 1.17
CA LYS A 55 -6.35 20.76 -0.24
C LYS A 55 -5.15 20.37 -1.12
N LYS A 56 -3.92 20.65 -0.68
CA LYS A 56 -2.67 20.37 -1.40
C LYS A 56 -2.08 18.98 -1.11
N GLY A 57 -2.72 18.16 -0.27
CA GLY A 57 -2.18 16.85 0.13
C GLY A 57 -2.32 15.73 -0.91
N ILE A 58 -2.94 15.98 -2.07
CA ILE A 58 -3.23 14.94 -3.05
C ILE A 58 -1.96 14.33 -3.68
N GLY A 59 -0.91 15.14 -3.88
CA GLY A 59 0.39 14.67 -4.38
C GLY A 59 1.08 13.74 -3.39
N LEU A 60 0.95 14.01 -2.08
CA LEU A 60 1.49 13.14 -1.03
C LEU A 60 0.75 11.80 -0.99
N LEU A 61 -0.57 11.81 -1.18
CA LEU A 61 -1.39 10.60 -1.33
C LEU A 61 -0.98 9.77 -2.54
N CYS A 62 -0.71 10.43 -3.67
CA CYS A 62 -0.20 9.76 -4.86
C CYS A 62 1.13 9.06 -4.58
N GLY A 63 2.07 9.75 -3.92
CA GLY A 63 3.36 9.16 -3.53
C GLY A 63 3.20 7.97 -2.59
N ALA A 64 2.34 8.09 -1.57
CA ALA A 64 2.07 7.03 -0.62
C ALA A 64 1.46 5.78 -1.30
N TRP A 65 0.37 5.96 -2.07
CA TRP A 65 -0.25 4.86 -2.80
C TRP A 65 0.70 4.23 -3.83
N GLY A 66 1.53 5.03 -4.50
CA GLY A 66 2.55 4.55 -5.42
C GLY A 66 3.56 3.65 -4.72
N TYR A 67 4.16 4.13 -3.63
CA TYR A 67 5.11 3.36 -2.83
C TYR A 67 4.50 2.05 -2.32
N THR A 68 3.30 2.12 -1.74
CA THR A 68 2.56 0.93 -1.27
C THR A 68 2.32 -0.07 -2.40
N SER A 69 1.86 0.38 -3.56
CA SER A 69 1.59 -0.51 -4.70
C SER A 69 2.86 -1.21 -5.20
N CYS A 70 4.00 -0.50 -5.25
CA CYS A 70 5.27 -1.07 -5.66
C CYS A 70 5.78 -2.14 -4.68
N ILE A 71 5.67 -1.89 -3.36
CA ILE A 71 6.07 -2.89 -2.35
C ILE A 71 5.19 -4.13 -2.42
N ILE A 72 3.86 -3.95 -2.49
CA ILE A 72 2.92 -5.08 -2.60
C ILE A 72 3.20 -5.88 -3.88
N TYR A 73 3.43 -5.20 -5.01
CA TYR A 73 3.75 -5.86 -6.26
C TYR A 73 5.06 -6.67 -6.18
N ARG A 74 6.12 -6.08 -5.62
CA ARG A 74 7.40 -6.78 -5.39
C ARG A 74 7.20 -8.01 -4.50
N ALA A 75 6.45 -7.88 -3.41
CA ALA A 75 6.16 -8.95 -2.48
C ALA A 75 5.28 -10.06 -3.10
N PHE A 76 4.42 -9.71 -4.06
CA PHE A 76 3.59 -10.64 -4.82
C PHE A 76 4.43 -11.45 -5.81
N ILE A 77 5.31 -10.80 -6.57
CA ILE A 77 6.19 -11.48 -7.54
C ILE A 77 7.10 -12.50 -6.85
N TRP A 78 7.73 -12.13 -5.73
CA TRP A 78 8.58 -13.06 -4.98
C TRP A 78 7.80 -14.34 -4.61
N ARG A 79 6.58 -14.20 -4.09
CA ARG A 79 5.74 -15.35 -3.68
C ARG A 79 5.23 -16.17 -4.86
N MET A 80 4.97 -15.52 -6.01
CA MET A 80 4.65 -16.24 -7.25
C MET A 80 5.83 -17.05 -7.77
N GLU A 81 7.05 -16.51 -7.69
CA GLU A 81 8.28 -17.25 -8.03
C GLU A 81 8.49 -18.45 -7.11
N ALA A 82 8.27 -18.29 -5.81
CA ALA A 82 8.34 -19.38 -4.85
C ALA A 82 7.30 -20.49 -5.14
N ILE A 83 6.11 -20.18 -5.70
CA ILE A 83 5.13 -21.20 -6.13
C ILE A 83 5.71 -22.02 -7.28
N TRP A 84 6.34 -21.36 -8.25
CA TRP A 84 6.85 -22.04 -9.44
C TRP A 84 8.01 -22.99 -9.14
N VAL A 85 8.73 -22.79 -8.02
CA VAL A 85 9.84 -23.64 -7.58
C VAL A 85 9.37 -24.79 -6.66
N ASP A 86 8.07 -24.89 -6.38
CA ASP A 86 7.45 -25.91 -5.52
C ASP A 86 7.97 -25.88 -4.06
N GLU A 87 8.52 -24.74 -3.63
CA GLU A 87 9.07 -24.51 -2.28
C GLU A 87 8.02 -24.02 -1.27
N LEU A 88 6.73 -23.94 -1.65
CA LEU A 88 5.75 -23.23 -0.83
C LEU A 88 5.16 -24.05 0.32
N PRO A 89 5.34 -23.61 1.58
CA PRO A 89 4.48 -24.07 2.66
C PRO A 89 3.05 -23.53 2.51
N ASN A 90 2.05 -24.32 2.93
CA ASN A 90 0.61 -24.05 2.74
C ASN A 90 0.13 -22.64 3.17
N TYR A 91 0.79 -21.98 4.13
CA TYR A 91 0.38 -20.67 4.64
C TYR A 91 0.62 -19.51 3.65
N GLU A 92 1.52 -19.67 2.69
CA GLU A 92 1.82 -18.61 1.72
C GLU A 92 0.71 -18.44 0.67
N THR A 93 -0.12 -19.45 0.44
CA THR A 93 -1.30 -19.32 -0.44
C THR A 93 -2.33 -18.31 0.07
N LEU A 94 -2.47 -18.17 1.39
CA LEU A 94 -3.33 -17.13 1.99
C LEU A 94 -2.75 -15.74 1.73
N GLN A 95 -1.44 -15.59 1.91
CA GLN A 95 -0.77 -14.31 1.71
C GLN A 95 -0.90 -13.83 0.27
N ILE A 96 -0.77 -14.71 -0.71
CA ILE A 96 -0.90 -14.35 -2.12
C ILE A 96 -2.30 -13.83 -2.43
N LYS A 97 -3.35 -14.40 -1.84
CA LYS A 97 -4.72 -13.88 -1.95
C LYS A 97 -4.83 -12.48 -1.35
N VAL A 98 -4.26 -12.26 -0.15
CA VAL A 98 -4.25 -10.95 0.51
C VAL A 98 -3.49 -9.92 -0.32
N LEU A 99 -2.29 -10.26 -0.81
CA LEU A 99 -1.48 -9.39 -1.66
C LEU A 99 -2.18 -9.07 -2.98
N THR A 100 -2.85 -10.04 -3.59
CA THR A 100 -3.63 -9.81 -4.82
C THR A 100 -4.75 -8.80 -4.58
N LEU A 101 -5.51 -8.98 -3.50
CA LEU A 101 -6.55 -8.03 -3.11
C LEU A 101 -5.97 -6.63 -2.81
N ALA A 102 -4.86 -6.60 -2.06
CA ALA A 102 -4.17 -5.38 -1.71
C ALA A 102 -3.65 -4.62 -2.95
N LEU A 103 -3.20 -5.34 -3.98
CA LEU A 103 -2.78 -4.77 -5.27
C LEU A 103 -3.96 -4.21 -6.06
N ILE A 104 -5.08 -4.93 -6.12
CA ILE A 104 -6.32 -4.49 -6.77
C ILE A 104 -6.88 -3.22 -6.11
N VAL A 105 -6.62 -3.00 -4.82
CA VAL A 105 -7.03 -1.77 -4.12
C VAL A 105 -6.01 -0.64 -4.30
N SER A 106 -4.73 -0.93 -4.06
CA SER A 106 -3.66 0.07 -4.06
C SER A 106 -3.35 0.64 -5.43
N PHE A 107 -3.38 -0.19 -6.49
CA PHE A 107 -3.04 0.26 -7.84
C PHE A 107 -4.07 1.24 -8.43
N PRO A 108 -5.39 1.00 -8.38
CA PRO A 108 -6.37 2.00 -8.77
C PRO A 108 -6.34 3.25 -7.88
N ALA A 109 -6.12 3.09 -6.57
CA ALA A 109 -5.98 4.24 -5.66
C ALA A 109 -4.79 5.13 -6.04
N PHE A 110 -3.67 4.52 -6.45
CA PHE A 110 -2.53 5.22 -7.02
C PHE A 110 -2.91 5.97 -8.31
N ILE A 111 -3.51 5.29 -9.30
CA ILE A 111 -3.88 5.91 -10.58
C ILE A 111 -4.84 7.08 -10.38
N VAL A 112 -5.88 6.93 -9.55
CA VAL A 112 -6.84 8.00 -9.26
C VAL A 112 -6.16 9.18 -8.55
N SER A 113 -5.24 8.90 -7.62
CA SER A 113 -4.47 9.95 -6.94
C SER A 113 -3.50 10.66 -7.88
N PHE A 114 -2.88 9.92 -8.81
CA PHE A 114 -1.96 10.44 -9.82
C PHE A 114 -2.68 11.39 -10.77
N VAL A 115 -3.80 10.97 -11.35
CA VAL A 115 -4.59 11.82 -12.27
C VAL A 115 -5.05 13.10 -11.58
N LYS A 116 -5.41 13.04 -10.30
CA LYS A 116 -5.83 14.21 -9.51
C LYS A 116 -4.69 15.07 -8.99
N SER A 117 -3.46 14.59 -9.10
CA SER A 117 -2.27 15.34 -8.68
C SER A 117 -1.81 16.34 -9.74
N PHE A 118 -2.27 16.20 -10.99
CA PHE A 118 -1.96 17.17 -12.03
C PHE A 118 -2.55 18.55 -11.71
N PRO A 119 -1.78 19.63 -11.90
CA PRO A 119 -2.28 20.98 -11.73
C PRO A 119 -3.38 21.25 -12.75
N GLU A 120 -4.51 21.78 -12.28
CA GLU A 120 -5.54 22.29 -13.18
C GLU A 120 -4.92 23.42 -14.01
N LYS A 121 -4.96 23.27 -15.34
CA LYS A 121 -4.43 24.26 -16.28
C LYS A 121 -5.27 25.52 -16.10
N ASN A 122 -4.71 26.54 -15.47
CA ASN A 122 -5.38 27.82 -15.32
C ASN A 122 -5.68 28.37 -16.73
N PRO A 123 -6.95 28.56 -17.13
CA PRO A 123 -7.24 29.32 -18.33
C PRO A 123 -6.93 30.77 -17.99
N ASN A 124 -5.74 31.22 -18.40
CA ASN A 124 -5.45 32.65 -18.53
C ASN A 124 -6.39 33.27 -19.56
#